data_AF-A0A1S3QMJ6-F1
#
_entry.id   AF-A0A1S3QMJ6-F1
#
_cell.length_a   1.000
_cell.length_b   1.000
_cell.length_c   1.000
_cell.angle_alpha   90.00
_cell.angle_beta   90.00
_cell.angle_gamma   90.00
#
_symmetry.space_group_name_H-M   'P 1'
#
loop_
_entity.id
_entity.type
_entity.pdbx_description
1 polymer ?
#
loop_
_entity_poly.entity_id
_entity_poly.type
_entity_poly.pdbx_seq_one_letter_code
_entity_poly.pdbx_strand_id
1 'polypeptide(L)'
;MYQMLLSQARQPLLHHKPVLRPLMMLLSSCAGAGNGGRGGGSVEAELVLLLNQLCCALAKDPSVLELFFHTSEDQGAANFLLFSLLIPFTHQEGNVGQQAREALLLIMQLSTFNPRVATHITDNTYFCPVLATGLSGLYSSLPAKLQVYSEDWHCLERADWIQVPALVQFLNSLQFCCSVIKAGHPSIRGQLLRYIYNGFLVPVLAPALHKCTLEEVMTTTAYLDLFLRSVSEPNLLQTFLSFILLHTHDNVQLLDTLVSRVNTPFQLGTVSLALFRTLIGLFCEDVMLQLILRYLIPCTHLYLIPYLIP
;
A
#
# COMPACT_ATOMS: atom_id res chain seq x y z
N MET A 1 30.85 -3.17 -13.18
CA MET A 1 32.02 -2.81 -12.34
C MET A 1 31.60 -2.47 -10.90
N TYR A 2 30.79 -1.42 -10.67
CA TYR A 2 30.35 -1.05 -9.32
C TYR A 2 29.61 -2.15 -8.56
N GLN A 3 28.77 -2.94 -9.24
CA GLN A 3 28.12 -4.10 -8.62
C GLN A 3 29.12 -5.15 -8.12
N MET A 4 30.18 -5.43 -8.88
CA MET A 4 31.24 -6.35 -8.44
C MET A 4 31.99 -5.78 -7.24
N LEU A 5 32.28 -4.48 -7.24
CA LEU A 5 32.93 -3.80 -6.12
C LEU A 5 32.09 -3.88 -4.84
N LEU A 6 30.77 -3.71 -4.92
CA LEU A 6 29.90 -3.77 -3.74
C LEU A 6 29.61 -5.19 -3.27
N SER A 7 29.54 -6.16 -4.18
CA SER A 7 29.23 -7.55 -3.84
C SER A 7 30.44 -8.37 -3.40
N GLN A 8 31.64 -8.08 -3.93
CA GLN A 8 32.84 -8.91 -3.72
C GLN A 8 33.90 -8.25 -2.83
N ALA A 9 33.83 -6.94 -2.58
CA ALA A 9 34.83 -6.30 -1.75
C ALA A 9 34.67 -6.67 -0.27
N ARG A 10 35.77 -7.13 0.33
CA ARG A 10 35.85 -7.39 1.79
C ARG A 10 36.17 -6.13 2.60
N GLN A 11 36.63 -5.07 1.94
CA GLN A 11 36.95 -3.79 2.56
C GLN A 11 35.76 -2.83 2.45
N PRO A 12 35.60 -1.89 3.41
CA PRO A 12 34.51 -0.92 3.42
C PRO A 12 34.75 0.18 2.37
N LEU A 13 34.62 -0.19 1.08
CA LEU A 13 34.98 0.67 -0.05
C LEU A 13 34.19 1.98 -0.12
N LEU A 14 32.97 1.99 0.43
CA LEU A 14 32.08 3.16 0.41
C LEU A 14 32.58 4.30 1.31
N HIS A 15 33.49 4.04 2.26
CA HIS A 15 34.10 5.09 3.08
C HIS A 15 35.15 5.89 2.30
N HIS A 16 35.63 5.36 1.18
CA HIS A 16 36.64 6.03 0.37
C HIS A 16 36.00 6.97 -0.64
N LYS A 17 36.16 8.28 -0.43
CA LYS A 17 35.69 9.35 -1.34
C LYS A 17 36.03 9.10 -2.84
N PRO A 18 37.19 8.54 -3.23
CA PRO A 18 37.49 8.23 -4.63
C PRO A 18 36.59 7.17 -5.26
N VAL A 19 35.96 6.31 -4.46
CA VAL A 19 34.99 5.30 -4.93
C VAL A 19 33.57 5.86 -4.88
N LEU A 20 33.24 6.56 -3.80
CA LEU A 20 31.91 7.10 -3.54
C LEU A 20 31.53 8.22 -4.52
N ARG A 21 32.42 9.20 -4.79
CA ARG A 21 32.10 10.34 -5.66
C ARG A 21 31.76 9.92 -7.10
N PRO A 22 32.54 9.07 -7.79
CA PRO A 22 32.20 8.70 -9.15
C PRO A 22 30.98 7.78 -9.23
N LEU A 23 30.72 6.98 -8.19
CA LEU A 23 29.45 6.26 -8.06
C LEU A 23 28.26 7.23 -8.00
N MET A 24 28.37 8.29 -7.18
CA MET A 24 27.32 9.30 -7.08
C MET A 24 27.09 10.04 -8.41
N MET A 25 28.16 10.41 -9.11
CA MET A 25 28.05 11.01 -10.44
C MET A 25 27.37 10.07 -11.44
N LEU A 26 27.69 8.78 -11.42
CA LEU A 26 27.03 7.77 -12.26
C LEU A 26 25.53 7.67 -11.97
N LEU A 27 25.15 7.57 -10.69
CA LEU A 27 23.73 7.52 -10.32
C LEU A 27 23.01 8.81 -10.76
N SER A 28 23.68 9.97 -10.71
CA SER A 28 23.06 11.25 -11.04
C SER A 28 22.78 11.38 -12.54
N SER A 29 23.64 10.81 -13.38
CA SER A 29 23.39 10.74 -14.83
C SER A 29 22.26 9.78 -15.17
N CYS A 30 22.09 8.70 -14.39
CA CYS A 30 20.93 7.82 -14.52
C CYS A 30 19.60 8.53 -14.19
N ALA A 31 19.59 9.47 -13.23
CA ALA A 31 18.38 10.24 -12.91
C ALA A 31 17.98 11.21 -14.05
N GLY A 32 18.94 11.82 -14.73
CA GLY A 32 18.67 12.73 -15.85
C GLY A 32 18.22 12.02 -17.14
N ALA A 33 18.57 10.74 -17.31
CA ALA A 33 18.20 9.95 -18.49
C ALA A 33 16.79 9.33 -18.41
N GLY A 34 16.15 9.35 -17.23
CA GLY A 34 14.93 8.58 -16.91
C GLY A 34 13.62 9.08 -17.54
N ASN A 35 13.58 10.25 -18.16
CA ASN A 35 12.34 10.80 -18.77
C ASN A 35 12.22 10.55 -20.29
N GLY A 36 13.13 9.77 -20.89
CA GLY A 36 13.28 9.69 -22.35
C GLY A 36 13.43 8.29 -22.93
N GLY A 37 12.60 7.32 -22.51
CA GLY A 37 12.13 6.19 -23.33
C GLY A 37 13.11 5.33 -24.17
N ARG A 38 14.42 5.26 -23.88
CA ARG A 38 15.38 4.50 -24.72
C ARG A 38 16.49 3.75 -23.96
N GLY A 39 16.34 3.51 -22.66
CA GLY A 39 17.17 2.54 -21.94
C GLY A 39 16.53 1.16 -22.04
N GLY A 40 17.18 0.20 -22.71
CA GLY A 40 16.64 -1.17 -22.77
C GLY A 40 16.49 -1.76 -21.37
N GLY A 41 15.44 -2.57 -21.13
CA GLY A 41 15.10 -3.10 -19.79
C GLY A 41 16.21 -3.83 -19.03
N SER A 42 17.28 -4.25 -19.74
CA SER A 42 18.51 -4.74 -19.11
C SER A 42 19.24 -3.67 -18.29
N VAL A 43 19.31 -2.41 -18.76
CA VAL A 43 20.00 -1.33 -18.04
C VAL A 43 19.25 -0.95 -16.77
N GLU A 44 17.92 -0.92 -16.81
CA GLU A 44 17.09 -0.66 -15.64
C GLU A 44 17.24 -1.76 -14.57
N ALA A 45 17.27 -3.02 -15.00
CA ALA A 45 17.51 -4.15 -14.10
C ALA A 45 18.87 -4.05 -13.40
N GLU A 46 19.94 -3.72 -14.15
CA GLU A 46 21.27 -3.53 -13.57
C GLU A 46 21.35 -2.32 -12.62
N LEU A 47 20.64 -1.23 -12.94
CA LEU A 47 20.54 -0.06 -12.08
C LEU A 47 19.84 -0.42 -10.76
N VAL A 48 18.67 -1.05 -10.81
CA VAL A 48 17.91 -1.43 -9.60
C VAL A 48 18.70 -2.45 -8.76
N LEU A 49 19.43 -3.38 -9.39
CA LEU A 49 20.35 -4.28 -8.70
C LEU A 49 21.45 -3.50 -7.96
N LEU A 50 22.06 -2.51 -8.60
CA LEU A 50 23.08 -1.66 -7.98
C LEU A 50 22.50 -0.86 -6.80
N LEU A 51 21.33 -0.26 -6.97
CA LEU A 51 20.63 0.50 -5.92
C LEU A 51 20.29 -0.39 -4.72
N ASN A 52 19.82 -1.61 -4.96
CA ASN A 52 19.53 -2.59 -3.91
C ASN A 52 20.80 -3.01 -3.15
N GLN A 53 21.91 -3.26 -3.85
CA GLN A 53 23.19 -3.55 -3.20
C GLN A 53 23.69 -2.39 -2.34
N LEU A 54 23.49 -1.14 -2.79
CA LEU A 54 23.81 0.04 -2.00
C LEU A 54 22.93 0.15 -0.75
N CYS A 55 21.62 -0.08 -0.89
CA CYS A 55 20.72 -0.10 0.27
C CYS A 55 21.11 -1.18 1.27
N CYS A 56 21.52 -2.37 0.81
CA CYS A 56 22.06 -3.43 1.65
C CYS A 56 23.34 -3.00 2.38
N ALA A 57 24.25 -2.31 1.70
CA ALA A 57 25.48 -1.81 2.30
C ALA A 57 25.20 -0.74 3.37
N LEU A 58 24.28 0.19 3.09
CA LEU A 58 23.86 1.23 4.05
C LEU A 58 23.15 0.63 5.27
N ALA A 59 22.34 -0.41 5.06
CA ALA A 59 21.68 -1.12 6.16
C ALA A 59 22.68 -1.85 7.07
N LYS A 60 23.77 -2.38 6.51
CA LYS A 60 24.84 -3.06 7.26
C LYS A 60 25.76 -2.08 7.98
N ASP A 61 26.05 -0.95 7.37
CA ASP A 61 26.90 0.09 7.95
C ASP A 61 26.27 1.48 7.82
N PRO A 62 25.47 1.89 8.83
CA PRO A 62 24.83 3.20 8.85
C PRO A 62 25.82 4.38 8.88
N SER A 63 27.10 4.17 9.25
CA SER A 63 28.09 5.27 9.27
C SER A 63 28.36 5.83 7.87
N VAL A 64 28.17 5.00 6.84
CA VAL A 64 28.28 5.39 5.44
C VAL A 64 27.20 6.41 5.06
N LEU A 65 26.01 6.38 5.70
CA LEU A 65 24.94 7.33 5.41
C LEU A 65 25.38 8.78 5.63
N GLU A 66 26.18 9.04 6.67
CA GLU A 66 26.71 10.38 6.96
C GLU A 66 27.63 10.86 5.82
N LEU A 67 28.39 9.98 5.17
CA LEU A 67 29.21 10.35 4.02
C LEU A 67 28.37 10.69 2.79
N PHE A 68 27.23 10.03 2.59
CA PHE A 68 26.27 10.41 1.55
C PHE A 68 25.57 11.74 1.87
N PHE A 69 25.28 12.04 3.15
CA PHE A 69 24.74 13.34 3.56
C PHE A 69 25.79 14.46 3.39
N HIS A 70 27.04 14.26 3.80
CA HIS A 70 28.08 15.29 3.71
C HIS A 70 28.56 15.56 2.28
N THR A 71 28.52 14.55 1.39
CA THR A 71 28.85 14.77 -0.04
C THR A 71 27.78 15.62 -0.74
N SER A 72 26.63 15.86 -0.09
CA SER A 72 25.50 16.61 -0.65
C SER A 72 25.56 18.12 -0.44
N GLU A 73 26.42 18.65 0.44
CA GLU A 73 26.53 20.11 0.67
C GLU A 73 27.13 20.85 -0.54
N ASP A 74 27.98 20.18 -1.33
CA ASP A 74 28.60 20.76 -2.54
C ASP A 74 27.85 20.43 -3.86
N GLN A 75 26.93 19.45 -3.88
CA GLN A 75 26.31 18.95 -5.12
C GLN A 75 24.82 18.58 -5.04
N GLY A 76 24.15 18.78 -3.91
CA GLY A 76 22.74 18.44 -3.76
C GLY A 76 22.49 16.93 -3.67
N ALA A 77 21.85 16.53 -2.59
CA ALA A 77 20.90 15.43 -2.57
C ALA A 77 21.37 13.99 -2.93
N ALA A 78 22.59 13.57 -2.58
CA ALA A 78 23.10 12.21 -2.87
C ALA A 78 22.26 11.05 -2.27
N ASN A 79 21.78 11.16 -1.03
CA ASN A 79 20.85 10.19 -0.43
C ASN A 79 19.47 10.19 -1.10
N PHE A 80 19.11 11.33 -1.67
CA PHE A 80 17.82 11.59 -2.28
C PHE A 80 17.76 10.92 -3.64
N LEU A 81 18.93 10.76 -4.28
CA LEU A 81 19.08 10.13 -5.58
C LEU A 81 18.75 8.64 -5.53
N LEU A 82 19.27 7.89 -4.55
CA LEU A 82 18.93 6.47 -4.37
C LEU A 82 17.42 6.28 -4.28
N PHE A 83 16.80 7.10 -3.42
CA PHE A 83 15.38 7.02 -3.15
C PHE A 83 14.55 7.45 -4.36
N SER A 84 14.89 8.57 -5.00
CA SER A 84 14.20 9.10 -6.18
C SER A 84 14.35 8.18 -7.40
N LEU A 85 15.48 7.48 -7.53
CA LEU A 85 15.69 6.49 -8.58
C LEU A 85 14.89 5.21 -8.35
N LEU A 86 14.58 4.84 -7.11
CA LEU A 86 13.80 3.63 -6.79
C LEU A 86 12.29 3.84 -6.90
N ILE A 87 11.78 5.06 -6.62
CA ILE A 87 10.35 5.37 -6.64
C ILE A 87 9.65 4.96 -7.95
N PRO A 88 10.18 5.25 -9.16
CA PRO A 88 9.53 4.89 -10.43
C PRO A 88 9.28 3.39 -10.62
N PHE A 89 10.04 2.54 -9.92
CA PHE A 89 9.95 1.08 -10.04
C PHE A 89 8.99 0.45 -9.01
N THR A 90 8.43 1.24 -8.08
CA THR A 90 7.64 0.72 -6.93
C THR A 90 6.40 -0.07 -7.31
N HIS A 91 5.74 0.31 -8.41
CA HIS A 91 4.52 -0.36 -8.90
C HIS A 91 4.78 -1.27 -10.10
N GLN A 92 6.04 -1.42 -10.53
CA GLN A 92 6.39 -2.32 -11.62
C GLN A 92 6.32 -3.79 -11.18
N GLU A 93 5.99 -4.66 -12.12
CA GLU A 93 5.96 -6.10 -11.90
C GLU A 93 7.33 -6.75 -12.13
N GLY A 94 7.43 -8.03 -11.75
CA GLY A 94 8.62 -8.84 -11.94
C GLY A 94 9.77 -8.49 -10.99
N ASN A 95 10.95 -9.01 -11.32
CA ASN A 95 12.12 -8.97 -10.45
C ASN A 95 12.59 -7.54 -10.19
N VAL A 96 12.52 -6.65 -11.17
CA VAL A 96 12.94 -5.25 -11.04
C VAL A 96 12.09 -4.53 -9.99
N GLY A 97 10.77 -4.59 -10.12
CA GLY A 97 9.88 -3.96 -9.14
C GLY A 97 9.92 -4.61 -7.76
N GLN A 98 10.11 -5.94 -7.67
CA GLN A 98 10.34 -6.61 -6.39
C GLN A 98 11.63 -6.10 -5.72
N GLN A 99 12.73 -6.09 -6.46
CA GLN A 99 14.03 -5.68 -5.93
C GLN A 99 14.06 -4.20 -5.52
N ALA A 100 13.35 -3.34 -6.25
CA ALA A 100 13.18 -1.95 -5.88
C ALA A 100 12.39 -1.79 -4.57
N ARG A 101 11.31 -2.55 -4.40
CA ARG A 101 10.52 -2.58 -3.15
C ARG A 101 11.36 -3.08 -1.98
N GLU A 102 12.13 -4.15 -2.15
CA GLU A 102 13.05 -4.67 -1.13
C GLU A 102 14.09 -3.62 -0.72
N ALA A 103 14.68 -2.92 -1.69
CA ALA A 103 15.64 -1.84 -1.43
C ALA A 103 15.02 -0.70 -0.61
N LEU A 104 13.81 -0.28 -0.99
CA LEU A 104 13.07 0.75 -0.26
C LEU A 104 12.70 0.32 1.16
N LEU A 105 12.38 -0.96 1.39
CA LEU A 105 12.11 -1.48 2.74
C LEU A 105 13.34 -1.41 3.64
N LEU A 106 14.55 -1.63 3.11
CA LEU A 106 15.78 -1.42 3.88
C LEU A 106 15.93 0.05 4.29
N ILE A 107 15.60 0.99 3.41
CA ILE A 107 15.61 2.42 3.73
C ILE A 107 14.54 2.76 4.78
N MET A 108 13.35 2.16 4.69
CA MET A 108 12.30 2.32 5.71
C MET A 108 12.78 1.85 7.08
N GLN A 109 13.43 0.68 7.15
CA GLN A 109 14.01 0.18 8.40
C GLN A 109 15.08 1.13 8.94
N LEU A 110 15.99 1.63 8.09
CA LEU A 110 17.00 2.62 8.47
C LEU A 110 16.38 3.90 9.05
N SER A 111 15.23 4.34 8.53
CA SER A 111 14.54 5.52 9.05
C SER A 111 14.12 5.41 10.51
N THR A 112 13.92 4.18 11.03
CA THR A 112 13.56 3.97 12.44
C THR A 112 14.72 4.26 13.40
N PHE A 113 15.96 4.11 12.93
CA PHE A 113 17.17 4.33 13.72
C PHE A 113 17.84 5.67 13.43
N ASN A 114 17.49 6.31 12.31
CA ASN A 114 18.05 7.60 11.91
C ASN A 114 16.93 8.62 11.60
N PRO A 115 16.59 9.50 12.56
CA PRO A 115 15.55 10.51 12.39
C PRO A 115 15.77 11.47 11.21
N ARG A 116 17.02 11.69 10.79
CA ARG A 116 17.32 12.51 9.60
C ARG A 116 16.78 11.87 8.34
N VAL A 117 16.92 10.54 8.20
CA VAL A 117 16.36 9.78 7.08
C VAL A 117 14.83 9.86 7.10
N ALA A 118 14.21 9.71 8.28
CA ALA A 118 12.76 9.80 8.43
C ALA A 118 12.21 11.18 8.03
N THR A 119 12.77 12.25 8.60
CA THR A 119 12.40 13.64 8.30
C THR A 119 12.62 13.96 6.83
N HIS A 120 13.71 13.43 6.27
CA HIS A 120 14.01 13.62 4.87
C HIS A 120 12.94 12.99 3.96
N ILE A 121 12.58 11.72 4.21
CA ILE A 121 11.54 11.03 3.44
C ILE A 121 10.20 11.77 3.55
N THR A 122 9.81 12.23 4.75
CA THR A 122 8.52 12.88 4.95
C THR A 122 8.42 14.25 4.30
N ASP A 123 9.50 15.04 4.35
CA ASP A 123 9.43 16.48 4.06
C ASP A 123 9.98 16.83 2.68
N ASN A 124 10.83 15.97 2.12
CA ASN A 124 11.58 16.28 0.90
C ASN A 124 11.39 15.25 -0.22
N THR A 125 10.55 14.24 -0.02
CA THR A 125 10.26 13.25 -1.06
C THR A 125 8.75 13.12 -1.29
N TYR A 126 8.39 12.66 -2.50
CA TYR A 126 7.01 12.34 -2.83
C TYR A 126 6.67 10.86 -2.59
N PHE A 127 7.37 10.18 -1.68
CA PHE A 127 7.20 8.74 -1.47
C PHE A 127 5.77 8.32 -1.18
N CYS A 128 5.24 8.80 -0.04
CA CYS A 128 3.92 8.43 0.44
C CYS A 128 2.82 8.87 -0.53
N PRO A 129 2.88 10.08 -1.12
CA PRO A 129 2.02 10.45 -2.24
C PRO A 129 2.05 9.42 -3.38
N VAL A 130 3.24 9.07 -3.91
CA VAL A 130 3.39 8.18 -5.06
C VAL A 130 2.84 6.77 -4.78
N LEU A 131 3.00 6.26 -3.55
CA LEU A 131 2.41 4.97 -3.19
C LEU A 131 0.88 5.03 -3.17
N ALA A 132 0.29 6.06 -2.56
CA ALA A 132 -1.16 6.20 -2.48
C ALA A 132 -1.79 6.50 -3.86
N THR A 133 -1.18 7.35 -4.67
CA THR A 133 -1.64 7.61 -6.04
C THR A 133 -1.46 6.39 -6.93
N GLY A 134 -0.42 5.59 -6.69
CA GLY A 134 -0.24 4.31 -7.38
C GLY A 134 -1.34 3.31 -7.07
N LEU A 135 -1.75 3.17 -5.80
CA LEU A 135 -2.94 2.36 -5.46
C LEU A 135 -4.18 2.84 -6.20
N SER A 136 -4.36 4.16 -6.32
CA SER A 136 -5.47 4.76 -7.05
C SER A 136 -5.43 4.41 -8.54
N GLY A 137 -4.28 4.58 -9.20
CA GLY A 137 -4.11 4.24 -10.61
C GLY A 137 -4.26 2.74 -10.89
N LEU A 138 -3.73 1.90 -10.02
CA LEU A 138 -3.89 0.44 -10.09
C LEU A 138 -5.35 0.03 -9.91
N TYR A 139 -6.06 0.64 -8.95
CA TYR A 139 -7.48 0.39 -8.75
C TYR A 139 -8.31 0.80 -9.98
N SER A 140 -8.03 1.97 -10.56
CA SER A 140 -8.71 2.42 -11.80
C SER A 140 -8.45 1.51 -13.00
N SER A 141 -7.40 0.68 -12.95
CA SER A 141 -7.10 -0.31 -13.98
C SER A 141 -7.79 -1.66 -13.74
N LEU A 142 -8.47 -1.84 -12.60
CA LEU A 142 -9.20 -3.06 -12.31
C LEU A 142 -10.47 -3.16 -13.18
N PRO A 143 -10.90 -4.40 -13.52
CA PRO A 143 -12.19 -4.59 -14.16
C PRO A 143 -13.33 -3.99 -13.33
N ALA A 144 -14.11 -3.10 -13.94
CA ALA A 144 -15.30 -2.54 -13.28
C ALA A 144 -16.36 -3.62 -13.00
N LYS A 145 -16.32 -4.73 -13.75
CA LYS A 145 -17.24 -5.86 -13.64
C LYS A 145 -16.45 -7.16 -13.67
N LEU A 146 -16.64 -8.01 -12.67
CA LEU A 146 -16.11 -9.37 -12.65
C LEU A 146 -17.02 -10.31 -13.42
N GLN A 147 -16.44 -11.26 -14.15
CA GLN A 147 -17.19 -12.36 -14.70
C GLN A 147 -17.53 -13.32 -13.56
N VAL A 148 -18.82 -13.41 -13.23
CA VAL A 148 -19.30 -14.32 -12.19
C VAL A 148 -19.45 -15.71 -12.81
N TYR A 149 -18.70 -16.68 -12.29
CA TYR A 149 -18.67 -18.04 -12.84
C TYR A 149 -19.83 -18.94 -12.35
N SER A 150 -20.58 -18.53 -11.32
CA SER A 150 -21.69 -19.31 -10.74
C SER A 150 -22.70 -18.48 -9.93
N GLU A 151 -23.92 -19.01 -9.77
CA GLU A 151 -24.96 -18.40 -8.91
C GLU A 151 -24.56 -18.34 -7.43
N ASP A 152 -23.68 -19.25 -6.97
CA ASP A 152 -23.21 -19.34 -5.57
C ASP A 152 -21.99 -18.46 -5.26
N TRP A 153 -21.45 -17.75 -6.26
CA TRP A 153 -20.28 -16.92 -6.06
C TRP A 153 -20.60 -15.73 -5.14
N HIS A 154 -19.72 -15.45 -4.18
CA HIS A 154 -19.98 -14.41 -3.17
C HIS A 154 -18.73 -13.69 -2.68
N CYS A 155 -17.54 -14.19 -3.00
CA CYS A 155 -16.29 -13.53 -2.65
C CYS A 155 -15.18 -13.91 -3.64
N LEU A 156 -14.13 -13.09 -3.71
CA LEU A 156 -12.93 -13.39 -4.50
C LEU A 156 -12.00 -14.32 -3.71
N GLU A 157 -11.88 -15.55 -4.16
CA GLU A 157 -10.89 -16.50 -3.64
C GLU A 157 -9.58 -16.42 -4.42
N ARG A 158 -8.54 -17.10 -3.90
CA ARG A 158 -7.21 -17.13 -4.52
C ARG A 158 -7.24 -17.65 -5.95
N ALA A 159 -8.10 -18.62 -6.24
CA ALA A 159 -8.26 -19.16 -7.58
C ALA A 159 -8.83 -18.13 -8.56
N ASP A 160 -9.65 -17.19 -8.09
CA ASP A 160 -10.28 -16.18 -8.93
C ASP A 160 -9.30 -15.04 -9.23
N TRP A 161 -8.76 -14.42 -8.18
CA TRP A 161 -8.00 -13.18 -8.37
C TRP A 161 -6.63 -13.39 -9.00
N ILE A 162 -6.06 -14.60 -8.93
CA ILE A 162 -4.80 -14.91 -9.62
C ILE A 162 -4.94 -14.90 -11.14
N GLN A 163 -6.17 -15.08 -11.65
CA GLN A 163 -6.49 -15.00 -13.07
C GLN A 163 -6.68 -13.56 -13.57
N VAL A 164 -6.64 -12.57 -12.66
CA VAL A 164 -6.79 -11.14 -12.96
C VAL A 164 -5.46 -10.44 -12.67
N PRO A 165 -4.54 -10.30 -13.65
CA PRO A 165 -3.21 -9.74 -13.42
C PRO A 165 -3.23 -8.35 -12.78
N ALA A 166 -4.13 -7.46 -13.21
CA ALA A 166 -4.28 -6.12 -12.62
C ALA A 166 -4.62 -6.17 -11.12
N LEU A 167 -5.40 -7.17 -10.69
CA LEU A 167 -5.74 -7.36 -9.28
C LEU A 167 -4.56 -7.92 -8.49
N VAL A 168 -3.79 -8.85 -9.07
CA VAL A 168 -2.52 -9.31 -8.48
C VAL A 168 -1.57 -8.13 -8.28
N GLN A 169 -1.45 -7.24 -9.27
CA GLN A 169 -0.62 -6.03 -9.19
C GLN A 169 -1.09 -5.09 -8.07
N PHE A 170 -2.40 -4.85 -7.98
CA PHE A 170 -2.98 -4.04 -6.91
C PHE A 170 -2.67 -4.64 -5.54
N LEU A 171 -2.90 -5.93 -5.34
CA LEU A 171 -2.63 -6.61 -4.07
C LEU A 171 -1.14 -6.57 -3.69
N ASN A 172 -0.25 -6.72 -4.67
CA ASN A 172 1.19 -6.59 -4.47
C ASN A 172 1.59 -5.18 -4.01
N SER A 173 0.95 -4.14 -4.56
CA SER A 173 1.17 -2.75 -4.15
C SER A 173 0.58 -2.47 -2.75
N LEU A 174 -0.59 -3.03 -2.45
CA LEU A 174 -1.20 -2.94 -1.11
C LEU A 174 -0.35 -3.64 -0.04
N GLN A 175 0.21 -4.80 -0.34
CA GLN A 175 1.15 -5.50 0.54
C GLN A 175 2.46 -4.73 0.74
N PHE A 176 2.92 -4.04 -0.30
CA PHE A 176 4.08 -3.17 -0.17
C PHE A 176 3.78 -1.99 0.78
N CYS A 177 2.59 -1.38 0.67
CA CYS A 177 2.15 -0.36 1.63
C CYS A 177 2.10 -0.90 3.07
N CYS A 178 1.60 -2.12 3.28
CA CYS A 178 1.68 -2.79 4.59
C CYS A 178 3.13 -2.86 5.07
N SER A 179 4.03 -3.39 4.25
CA SER A 179 5.45 -3.56 4.59
C SER A 179 6.12 -2.22 4.94
N VAL A 180 5.81 -1.15 4.23
CA VAL A 180 6.31 0.22 4.52
C VAL A 180 5.77 0.73 5.86
N ILE A 181 4.47 0.58 6.11
CA ILE A 181 3.81 0.98 7.37
C ILE A 181 4.45 0.25 8.55
N LYS A 182 4.73 -1.05 8.38
CA LYS A 182 5.39 -1.88 9.39
C LYS A 182 6.81 -1.41 9.68
N ALA A 183 7.62 -1.28 8.63
CA ALA A 183 9.06 -1.12 8.71
C ALA A 183 9.52 0.32 8.93
N GLY A 184 8.71 1.31 8.56
CA GLY A 184 9.08 2.73 8.55
C GLY A 184 8.93 3.43 9.90
N HIS A 185 9.64 4.54 10.03
CA HIS A 185 9.51 5.48 11.16
C HIS A 185 8.04 5.95 11.32
N PRO A 186 7.55 6.19 12.56
CA PRO A 186 6.16 6.60 12.81
C PRO A 186 5.67 7.81 12.00
N SER A 187 6.55 8.77 11.69
CA SER A 187 6.20 9.93 10.85
C SER A 187 5.84 9.53 9.41
N ILE A 188 6.63 8.66 8.78
CA ILE A 188 6.37 8.11 7.44
C ILE A 188 5.09 7.28 7.46
N ARG A 189 4.93 6.45 8.50
CA ARG A 189 3.73 5.64 8.70
C ARG A 189 2.47 6.50 8.72
N GLY A 190 2.42 7.51 9.59
CA GLY A 190 1.28 8.40 9.71
C GLY A 190 0.99 9.15 8.41
N GLN A 191 2.04 9.60 7.72
CA GLN A 191 1.90 10.29 6.44
C GLN A 191 1.33 9.36 5.35
N LEU A 192 1.82 8.13 5.22
CA LEU A 192 1.32 7.15 4.25
C LEU A 192 -0.14 6.78 4.52
N LEU A 193 -0.51 6.49 5.77
CA LEU A 193 -1.90 6.21 6.13
C LEU A 193 -2.83 7.37 5.75
N ARG A 194 -2.40 8.61 6.04
CA ARG A 194 -3.16 9.81 5.66
C ARG A 194 -3.32 9.94 4.15
N TYR A 195 -2.30 9.64 3.37
CA TYR A 195 -2.38 9.67 1.91
C TYR A 195 -3.23 8.52 1.34
N ILE A 196 -3.18 7.32 1.92
CA ILE A 196 -4.07 6.21 1.51
C ILE A 196 -5.53 6.60 1.79
N TYR A 197 -5.82 7.16 2.96
CA TYR A 197 -7.19 7.57 3.30
C TYR A 197 -7.69 8.69 2.37
N ASN A 198 -6.95 9.80 2.27
CA ASN A 198 -7.40 11.00 1.55
C ASN A 198 -7.15 10.93 0.03
N GLY A 199 -6.26 10.05 -0.41
CA GLY A 199 -5.85 9.92 -1.81
C GLY A 199 -6.43 8.70 -2.52
N PHE A 200 -6.79 7.64 -1.79
CA PHE A 200 -7.36 6.42 -2.37
C PHE A 200 -8.76 6.10 -1.81
N LEU A 201 -8.90 5.89 -0.49
CA LEU A 201 -10.17 5.41 0.08
C LEU A 201 -11.33 6.39 -0.16
N VAL A 202 -11.15 7.65 0.21
CA VAL A 202 -12.18 8.67 0.06
C VAL A 202 -12.43 9.04 -1.41
N PRO A 203 -11.42 9.43 -2.21
CA PRO A 203 -11.69 9.95 -3.56
C PRO A 203 -11.91 8.87 -4.62
N VAL A 204 -11.49 7.62 -4.40
CA VAL A 204 -11.59 6.55 -5.41
C VAL A 204 -12.56 5.46 -4.96
N LEU A 205 -12.35 4.87 -3.78
CA LEU A 205 -13.13 3.72 -3.34
C LEU A 205 -14.54 4.13 -2.88
N ALA A 206 -14.70 5.26 -2.20
CA ALA A 206 -16.01 5.74 -1.74
C ALA A 206 -17.00 6.02 -2.88
N PRO A 207 -16.64 6.77 -3.95
CA PRO A 207 -17.57 6.97 -5.07
C PRO A 207 -17.85 5.66 -5.83
N ALA A 208 -16.86 4.76 -5.96
CA ALA A 208 -17.06 3.44 -6.56
C ALA A 208 -18.06 2.58 -5.77
N LEU A 209 -18.14 2.79 -4.46
CA LEU A 209 -19.17 2.17 -3.62
C LEU A 209 -20.53 2.84 -3.82
N HIS A 210 -20.66 4.17 -3.96
CA HIS A 210 -21.97 4.84 -3.92
C HIS A 210 -22.64 5.12 -5.27
N LYS A 211 -21.89 5.41 -6.34
CA LYS A 211 -22.41 5.98 -7.59
C LYS A 211 -22.10 5.09 -8.81
N CYS A 212 -22.41 3.79 -8.71
CA CYS A 212 -22.14 2.79 -9.73
C CYS A 212 -23.34 1.87 -9.98
N THR A 213 -23.33 1.14 -11.11
CA THR A 213 -24.36 0.14 -11.43
C THR A 213 -24.31 -1.04 -10.44
N LEU A 214 -25.39 -1.84 -10.36
CA LEU A 214 -25.46 -2.97 -9.40
C LEU A 214 -24.27 -3.94 -9.54
N GLU A 215 -23.87 -4.26 -10.76
CA GLU A 215 -22.72 -5.15 -11.07
C GLU A 215 -21.37 -4.55 -10.64
N GLU A 216 -21.20 -3.25 -10.83
CA GLU A 216 -19.97 -2.52 -10.44
C GLU A 216 -19.87 -2.37 -8.93
N VAL A 217 -21.00 -2.10 -8.26
CA VAL A 217 -21.07 -2.05 -6.81
C VAL A 217 -20.78 -3.43 -6.21
N MET A 218 -21.32 -4.50 -6.81
CA MET A 218 -21.01 -5.87 -6.41
C MET A 218 -19.51 -6.17 -6.54
N THR A 219 -18.92 -5.83 -7.68
CA THR A 219 -17.48 -5.99 -7.95
C THR A 219 -16.63 -5.20 -6.94
N THR A 220 -16.99 -3.94 -6.70
CA THR A 220 -16.29 -3.07 -5.73
C THR A 220 -16.42 -3.59 -4.30
N THR A 221 -17.58 -4.14 -3.94
CA THR A 221 -17.82 -4.76 -2.63
C THR A 221 -16.94 -6.00 -2.45
N ALA A 222 -16.81 -6.84 -3.48
CA ALA A 222 -15.92 -7.99 -3.48
C ALA A 222 -14.42 -7.58 -3.39
N TYR A 223 -14.03 -6.50 -4.06
CA TYR A 223 -12.68 -5.93 -3.91
C TYR A 223 -12.42 -5.42 -2.51
N LEU A 224 -13.36 -4.67 -1.91
CA LEU A 224 -13.22 -4.19 -0.53
C LEU A 224 -13.06 -5.35 0.46
N ASP A 225 -13.88 -6.41 0.34
CA ASP A 225 -13.74 -7.63 1.13
C ASP A 225 -12.34 -8.26 0.97
N LEU A 226 -11.89 -8.43 -0.27
CA LEU A 226 -10.56 -8.99 -0.55
C LEU A 226 -9.44 -8.11 0.03
N PHE A 227 -9.57 -6.79 -0.04
CA PHE A 227 -8.58 -5.86 0.50
C PHE A 227 -8.49 -6.01 2.02
N LEU A 228 -9.62 -6.05 2.72
CA LEU A 228 -9.66 -6.27 4.17
C LEU A 228 -9.00 -7.60 4.56
N ARG A 229 -9.28 -8.68 3.82
CA ARG A 229 -8.64 -9.99 4.04
C ARG A 229 -7.15 -10.01 3.71
N SER A 230 -6.69 -9.10 2.86
CA SER A 230 -5.29 -9.03 2.42
C SER A 230 -4.42 -8.14 3.29
N VAL A 231 -4.99 -7.12 3.94
CA VAL A 231 -4.22 -6.19 4.78
C VAL A 231 -3.70 -6.91 6.03
N SER A 232 -2.37 -7.06 6.10
CA SER A 232 -1.68 -7.75 7.21
C SER A 232 -1.28 -6.80 8.35
N GLU A 233 -1.26 -5.49 8.11
CA GLU A 233 -0.79 -4.51 9.09
C GLU A 233 -1.94 -3.77 9.79
N PRO A 234 -1.96 -3.76 11.15
CA PRO A 234 -3.12 -3.31 11.92
C PRO A 234 -3.43 -1.82 11.72
N ASN A 235 -2.42 -0.96 11.57
CA ASN A 235 -2.64 0.47 11.34
C ASN A 235 -3.34 0.75 10.00
N LEU A 236 -3.01 -0.04 8.96
CA LEU A 236 -3.70 0.08 7.68
C LEU A 236 -5.11 -0.48 7.76
N LEU A 237 -5.29 -1.63 8.43
CA LEU A 237 -6.61 -2.22 8.64
C LEU A 237 -7.52 -1.24 9.39
N GLN A 238 -7.03 -0.62 10.46
CA GLN A 238 -7.76 0.43 11.19
C GLN A 238 -8.15 1.60 10.29
N THR A 239 -7.32 1.97 9.31
CA THR A 239 -7.63 3.03 8.35
C THR A 239 -8.79 2.63 7.42
N PHE A 240 -8.83 1.37 6.95
CA PHE A 240 -9.96 0.83 6.20
C PHE A 240 -11.23 0.74 7.06
N LEU A 241 -11.12 0.28 8.31
CA LEU A 241 -12.27 0.18 9.22
C LEU A 241 -12.82 1.56 9.57
N SER A 242 -11.95 2.53 9.87
CA SER A 242 -12.36 3.93 10.10
C SER A 242 -13.06 4.51 8.88
N PHE A 243 -12.59 4.19 7.67
CA PHE A 243 -13.27 4.56 6.44
C PHE A 243 -14.68 3.94 6.37
N ILE A 244 -14.83 2.64 6.58
CA ILE A 244 -16.13 1.95 6.52
C ILE A 244 -17.12 2.48 7.58
N LEU A 245 -16.64 2.69 8.80
CA LEU A 245 -17.48 3.02 9.95
C LEU A 245 -17.81 4.52 10.04
N LEU A 246 -16.91 5.40 9.61
CA LEU A 246 -17.03 6.85 9.85
C LEU A 246 -17.23 7.68 8.58
N HIS A 247 -16.93 7.15 7.40
CA HIS A 247 -17.09 7.93 6.16
C HIS A 247 -18.57 8.16 5.84
N THR A 248 -18.87 9.36 5.37
CA THR A 248 -20.20 9.76 4.92
C THR A 248 -20.13 10.28 3.48
N HIS A 249 -21.12 9.89 2.67
CA HIS A 249 -21.33 10.38 1.33
C HIS A 249 -22.74 10.95 1.23
N ASP A 250 -22.88 12.22 0.82
CA ASP A 250 -24.17 12.92 0.76
C ASP A 250 -24.98 12.79 2.08
N ASN A 251 -24.30 12.91 3.23
CA ASN A 251 -24.81 12.74 4.61
C ASN A 251 -25.29 11.32 5.00
N VAL A 252 -25.09 10.32 4.15
CA VAL A 252 -25.37 8.91 4.47
C VAL A 252 -24.08 8.23 4.89
N GLN A 253 -24.10 7.48 6.00
CA GLN A 253 -22.94 6.69 6.41
C GLN A 253 -22.69 5.57 5.40
N LEU A 254 -21.42 5.33 5.06
CA LEU A 254 -21.04 4.23 4.19
C LEU A 254 -21.51 2.89 4.77
N LEU A 255 -21.38 2.71 6.08
CA LEU A 255 -21.88 1.52 6.78
C LEU A 255 -23.36 1.26 6.53
N ASP A 256 -24.22 2.27 6.66
CA ASP A 256 -25.67 2.13 6.45
C ASP A 256 -25.99 1.77 5.00
N THR A 257 -25.24 2.35 4.06
CA THR A 257 -25.35 2.01 2.64
C THR A 257 -24.99 0.54 2.41
N LEU A 258 -23.90 0.04 3.00
CA LEU A 258 -23.51 -1.37 2.91
C LEU A 258 -24.55 -2.29 3.57
N VAL A 259 -25.09 -1.92 4.73
CA VAL A 259 -26.13 -2.69 5.43
C VAL A 259 -27.40 -2.78 4.59
N SER A 260 -27.83 -1.69 3.96
CA SER A 260 -29.02 -1.69 3.11
C SER A 260 -28.91 -2.66 1.92
N ARG A 261 -27.70 -2.93 1.43
CA ARG A 261 -27.46 -3.86 0.31
C ARG A 261 -27.69 -5.30 0.67
N VAL A 262 -27.61 -5.67 1.95
CA VAL A 262 -27.93 -7.03 2.39
C VAL A 262 -29.36 -7.42 2.01
N ASN A 263 -30.28 -6.44 1.96
CA ASN A 263 -31.67 -6.66 1.59
C ASN A 263 -31.93 -6.54 0.07
N THR A 264 -30.90 -6.34 -0.75
CA THR A 264 -31.06 -6.28 -2.20
C THR A 264 -31.16 -7.69 -2.80
N PRO A 265 -32.06 -7.91 -3.77
CA PRO A 265 -32.16 -9.19 -4.46
C PRO A 265 -30.89 -9.47 -5.27
N PHE A 266 -30.75 -10.71 -5.75
CA PHE A 266 -29.58 -11.21 -6.49
C PHE A 266 -28.30 -11.32 -5.64
N GLN A 267 -27.19 -11.55 -6.31
CA GLN A 267 -25.89 -11.86 -5.74
C GLN A 267 -25.26 -10.72 -4.92
N LEU A 268 -25.71 -9.47 -5.09
CA LEU A 268 -25.21 -8.32 -4.33
C LEU A 268 -25.46 -8.47 -2.82
N GLY A 269 -26.63 -8.98 -2.42
CA GLY A 269 -26.93 -9.26 -1.01
C GLY A 269 -25.94 -10.28 -0.43
N THR A 270 -25.68 -11.37 -1.14
CA THR A 270 -24.75 -12.43 -0.74
C THR A 270 -23.29 -11.94 -0.67
N VAL A 271 -22.85 -11.14 -1.66
CA VAL A 271 -21.51 -10.53 -1.65
C VAL A 271 -21.36 -9.52 -0.50
N SER A 272 -22.41 -8.76 -0.20
CA SER A 272 -22.43 -7.85 0.95
C SER A 272 -22.34 -8.63 2.28
N LEU A 273 -23.04 -9.76 2.39
CA LEU A 273 -22.94 -10.65 3.54
C LEU A 273 -21.54 -11.24 3.71
N ALA A 274 -20.85 -11.57 2.61
CA ALA A 274 -19.46 -12.03 2.66
C ALA A 274 -18.53 -10.95 3.25
N LEU A 275 -18.68 -9.69 2.85
CA LEU A 275 -17.98 -8.55 3.44
C LEU A 275 -18.28 -8.42 4.95
N PHE A 276 -19.54 -8.51 5.36
CA PHE A 276 -19.90 -8.45 6.78
C PHE A 276 -19.36 -9.63 7.58
N ARG A 277 -19.33 -10.84 7.01
CA ARG A 277 -18.69 -12.00 7.61
C ARG A 277 -17.20 -11.73 7.86
N THR A 278 -16.50 -11.15 6.89
CA THR A 278 -15.12 -10.70 7.07
C THR A 278 -15.00 -9.67 8.19
N LEU A 279 -15.81 -8.61 8.17
CA LEU A 279 -15.78 -7.54 9.18
C LEU A 279 -15.98 -8.08 10.60
N ILE A 280 -16.99 -8.93 10.80
CA ILE A 280 -17.26 -9.58 12.09
C ILE A 280 -16.09 -10.50 12.48
N GLY A 281 -15.53 -11.23 11.51
CA GLY A 281 -14.38 -12.12 11.70
C GLY A 281 -13.07 -11.41 12.04
N LEU A 282 -12.98 -10.08 11.92
CA LEU A 282 -11.85 -9.29 12.40
C LEU A 282 -11.85 -9.12 13.93
N PHE A 283 -12.98 -9.42 14.60
CA PHE A 283 -13.15 -9.27 16.05
C PHE A 283 -12.75 -7.88 16.60
N CYS A 284 -12.87 -6.84 15.76
CA CYS A 284 -12.58 -5.46 16.15
C CYS A 284 -13.73 -4.90 17.01
N GLU A 285 -13.39 -4.33 18.17
CA GLU A 285 -14.38 -3.79 19.12
C GLU A 285 -15.30 -2.75 18.47
N ASP A 286 -14.74 -1.80 17.73
CA ASP A 286 -15.52 -0.75 17.06
C ASP A 286 -16.51 -1.33 16.03
N VAL A 287 -16.08 -2.36 15.29
CA VAL A 287 -16.93 -3.06 14.32
C VAL A 287 -18.06 -3.81 15.03
N MET A 288 -17.72 -4.56 16.09
CA MET A 288 -18.71 -5.30 16.89
C MET A 288 -19.71 -4.36 17.56
N LEU A 289 -19.24 -3.21 18.06
CA LEU A 289 -20.10 -2.18 18.64
C LEU A 289 -21.06 -1.62 17.59
N GLN A 290 -20.56 -1.22 16.43
CA GLN A 290 -21.38 -0.62 15.38
C GLN A 290 -22.33 -1.60 14.70
N LEU A 291 -21.96 -2.87 14.55
CA LEU A 291 -22.80 -3.84 13.84
C LEU A 291 -23.76 -4.60 14.76
N ILE A 292 -23.36 -4.88 16.00
CA ILE A 292 -24.05 -5.82 16.88
C ILE A 292 -24.43 -5.15 18.19
N LEU A 293 -23.44 -4.71 18.99
CA LEU A 293 -23.69 -4.35 20.38
C LEU A 293 -24.55 -3.09 20.51
N ARG A 294 -24.47 -2.11 19.60
CA ARG A 294 -25.31 -0.89 19.65
C ARG A 294 -26.81 -1.19 19.64
N TYR A 295 -27.21 -2.31 19.04
CA TYR A 295 -28.60 -2.76 18.98
C TYR A 295 -29.01 -3.65 20.15
N LEU A 296 -28.04 -4.27 20.83
CA LEU A 296 -28.27 -5.15 21.98
C LEU A 296 -28.18 -4.41 23.32
N ILE A 297 -27.28 -3.44 23.45
CA ILE A 297 -27.06 -2.66 24.70
C ILE A 297 -28.34 -2.01 25.22
N PRO A 298 -29.23 -1.43 24.39
CA PRO A 298 -30.50 -0.87 24.87
C PRO A 298 -31.47 -1.91 25.43
N CYS A 299 -31.20 -3.22 25.28
CA CYS A 299 -32.03 -4.34 25.74
C CYS A 299 -33.49 -4.30 25.28
N THR A 300 -33.82 -3.54 24.24
CA THR A 300 -35.18 -3.39 23.70
C THR A 300 -35.78 -4.71 23.21
N HIS A 301 -34.92 -5.63 22.75
CA HIS A 301 -35.31 -6.99 22.36
C HIS A 301 -35.86 -7.82 23.52
N LEU A 302 -35.46 -7.57 24.77
CA LEU A 302 -36.02 -8.27 25.95
C LEU A 302 -37.45 -7.84 26.25
N TYR A 303 -37.82 -6.60 25.88
CA TYR A 303 -39.19 -6.09 26.02
C TYR A 303 -40.15 -6.59 24.93
N LEU A 304 -39.66 -7.27 23.89
CA LEU A 304 -40.45 -7.92 22.83
C LEU A 304 -40.79 -9.40 23.16
N ILE A 305 -40.24 -9.94 24.26
CA ILE A 305 -40.54 -11.28 24.79
C ILE A 305 -41.70 -11.33 25.83
N PRO A 306 -42.77 -10.49 25.87
CA PRO A 306 -43.91 -10.75 26.75
C PRO A 306 -44.91 -11.80 26.21
N TYR A 307 -44.80 -12.26 24.96
CA TYR A 307 -45.82 -13.10 24.31
C TYR A 307 -45.42 -14.56 24.05
N LEU A 308 -44.31 -15.03 24.64
CA LEU A 308 -43.82 -16.41 24.47
C LEU A 308 -43.60 -17.12 25.81
N ILE A 309 -44.57 -17.03 26.72
CA ILE A 309 -44.71 -17.99 27.82
C ILE A 309 -46.19 -18.38 27.89
N PRO A 310 -46.56 -19.66 27.67
CA PRO A 310 -47.93 -20.14 27.81
C PRO A 310 -48.42 -20.13 29.26
#